data_AF-A0AAV5U7B4-F1
#
_entry.id   AF-A0AAV5U7B4-F1
#
_cell.length_a   1.000
_cell.length_b   1.000
_cell.length_c   1.000
_cell.angle_alpha   90.00
_cell.angle_beta   90.00
_cell.angle_gamma   90.00
#
_symmetry.space_group_name_H-M   'P 1'
#
loop_
_entity.id
_entity.type
_entity.pdbx_description
1 polymer ?
#
loop_
_entity_poly.entity_id
_entity_poly.type
_entity_poly.pdbx_seq_one_letter_code
_entity_poly.pdbx_strand_id
1 'polypeptide(L)'
;KMFTTLFVACLLVSSLAGESESTGSIGACISGACPPGFQCVSNECVAVTRRKRSLCPKEQIIGECIAGICPTGFRCDGVNC
;
A
#
# COMPACT_ATOMS: atom_id res chain seq x y z
N LYS A 1 39.85 -11.14 18.28
CA LYS A 1 38.84 -12.20 18.50
C LYS A 1 37.58 -11.72 19.26
N MET A 2 37.52 -10.46 19.73
CA MET A 2 36.32 -9.82 20.34
C MET A 2 35.50 -8.97 19.35
N PHE A 3 36.13 -8.38 18.33
CA PHE A 3 35.44 -7.60 17.30
C PHE A 3 34.62 -8.46 16.34
N THR A 4 35.08 -9.68 16.08
CA THR A 4 34.44 -10.64 15.18
C THR A 4 33.10 -11.14 15.74
N THR A 5 33.02 -11.31 17.07
CA THR A 5 31.78 -11.73 17.74
C THR A 5 30.73 -10.61 17.77
N LEU A 6 31.16 -9.34 17.85
CA LEU A 6 30.27 -8.17 17.84
C LEU A 6 29.60 -7.99 16.47
N PHE A 7 30.36 -8.17 15.38
CA PHE A 7 29.85 -8.11 14.01
C PHE A 7 28.83 -9.22 13.70
N VAL A 8 29.12 -10.45 14.15
CA VAL A 8 28.22 -11.60 13.94
C VAL A 8 26.92 -11.46 14.74
N ALA A 9 26.98 -10.88 15.95
CA ALA A 9 25.78 -10.62 16.75
C ALA A 9 24.83 -9.62 16.08
N CYS A 10 25.35 -8.55 15.47
CA CYS A 10 24.52 -7.58 14.74
C CYS A 10 23.84 -8.20 13.50
N LEU A 11 24.55 -9.05 12.74
CA LEU A 11 23.99 -9.70 11.56
C LEU A 11 22.86 -10.69 11.90
N LEU A 12 22.94 -11.38 13.03
CA LEU A 12 21.88 -12.30 13.48
C LEU A 12 20.60 -11.56 13.92
N VAL A 13 20.72 -10.33 14.45
CA VAL A 13 19.56 -9.52 14.86
C VAL A 13 18.79 -8.99 13.65
N SER A 14 19.46 -8.71 12.53
CA SER A 14 18.83 -8.21 11.31
C SER A 14 17.85 -9.21 10.66
N SER A 15 17.99 -10.51 10.93
CA SER A 15 17.10 -11.53 10.36
C SER A 15 15.74 -11.69 11.07
N LEU A 16 15.55 -11.07 12.25
CA LEU A 16 14.27 -11.15 12.99
C LEU A 16 13.32 -9.97 12.72
N ALA A 17 13.80 -8.93 12.04
CA ALA A 17 12.94 -7.88 11.52
C ALA A 17 12.41 -8.34 10.16
N GLY A 18 11.30 -9.09 10.18
CA GLY A 18 10.54 -9.34 8.97
C GLY A 18 10.13 -8.01 8.36
N GLU A 19 10.81 -7.59 7.31
CA GLU A 19 10.36 -6.58 6.38
C GLU A 19 9.09 -7.12 5.72
N SER A 20 7.92 -6.84 6.31
CA SER A 20 6.68 -6.87 5.56
C SER A 20 6.56 -5.57 4.78
N GLU A 21 7.43 -5.40 3.79
CA GLU A 21 7.24 -4.48 2.68
C GLU A 21 6.11 -5.04 1.81
N SER A 22 4.89 -4.99 2.32
CA SER A 22 3.68 -5.11 1.54
C SER A 22 2.95 -3.79 1.68
N THR A 23 2.94 -3.01 0.59
CA THR A 23 2.46 -1.63 0.44
C THR A 23 0.96 -1.43 0.76
N GLY A 24 0.36 -2.24 1.63
CA GLY A 24 -1.01 -2.14 2.08
C GLY A 24 -1.42 -3.12 3.18
N SER A 25 -0.54 -3.98 3.70
CA SER A 25 -0.85 -4.89 4.81
C SER A 25 -0.30 -4.33 6.13
N ILE A 26 -1.11 -4.34 7.19
CA ILE A 26 -0.70 -3.88 8.54
C ILE A 26 -0.44 -5.03 9.51
N GLY A 27 -0.59 -6.28 9.08
CA GLY A 27 -0.37 -7.47 9.91
C GLY A 27 -1.37 -8.59 9.63
N ALA A 28 -1.30 -9.66 10.41
CA ALA A 28 -2.23 -10.80 10.30
C ALA A 28 -3.61 -10.48 10.91
N CYS A 29 -4.63 -11.21 10.46
CA CYS A 29 -5.97 -11.08 11.04
C CYS A 29 -6.02 -11.63 12.46
N ILE A 30 -6.59 -10.86 13.39
CA ILE A 30 -6.76 -11.29 14.78
C ILE A 30 -8.20 -11.79 14.91
N SER A 31 -8.37 -13.10 15.08
CA SER A 31 -9.70 -13.75 15.16
C SER A 31 -10.61 -13.44 13.95
N GLY A 32 -10.02 -13.31 12.76
CA GLY A 32 -10.75 -12.94 11.53
C GLY A 32 -11.15 -11.47 11.44
N ALA A 33 -10.70 -10.62 12.38
CA ALA A 33 -10.99 -9.20 12.42
C ALA A 33 -9.72 -8.35 12.23
N CYS A 34 -9.94 -7.14 11.74
CA CYS A 34 -8.93 -6.10 11.53
C CYS A 34 -9.44 -4.77 12.09
N PRO A 35 -8.54 -3.82 12.42
CA PRO A 35 -8.93 -2.49 12.89
C PRO A 35 -9.78 -1.74 11.84
N PRO A 36 -10.55 -0.71 12.25
CA PRO A 36 -11.41 0.04 11.34
C PRO A 36 -10.61 0.65 10.19
N GLY A 37 -11.13 0.50 8.97
CA GLY A 37 -10.42 0.89 7.74
C GLY A 37 -9.58 -0.23 7.11
N PHE A 38 -9.55 -1.42 7.71
CA PHE A 38 -8.85 -2.61 7.21
C PHE A 38 -9.81 -3.80 7.08
N GLN A 39 -9.51 -4.72 6.15
CA GLN A 39 -10.29 -5.94 5.93
C GLN A 39 -9.37 -7.14 5.92
N CYS A 40 -9.83 -8.24 6.50
CA CYS A 40 -9.11 -9.51 6.50
C CYS A 40 -9.22 -10.16 5.12
N VAL A 41 -8.12 -10.23 4.39
CA VAL A 41 -8.01 -10.90 3.09
C VAL A 41 -6.86 -11.89 3.19
N SER A 42 -7.13 -13.17 2.94
CA SER A 42 -6.10 -14.22 2.98
C SER A 42 -5.27 -14.25 4.27
N ASN A 43 -5.92 -14.06 5.42
CA ASN A 43 -5.29 -13.99 6.75
C ASN A 43 -4.41 -12.74 7.00
N GLU A 44 -4.49 -11.73 6.14
CA GLU A 44 -3.80 -10.45 6.28
C GLU A 44 -4.79 -9.28 6.37
N CYS A 45 -4.51 -8.36 7.27
CA CYS A 45 -5.22 -7.10 7.40
C CYS A 45 -4.71 -6.12 6.35
N VAL A 46 -5.40 -6.09 5.22
CA VAL A 46 -5.12 -5.13 4.16
C VAL A 46 -5.95 -3.88 4.38
N ALA A 47 -5.36 -2.72 4.07
CA ALA A 47 -6.11 -1.47 4.03
C ALA A 47 -7.32 -1.70 3.13
N VAL A 48 -8.50 -1.37 3.64
CA VAL A 48 -9.64 -1.09 2.77
C VAL A 48 -9.24 0.20 2.09
N THR A 49 -8.41 0.08 1.06
CA THR A 49 -8.60 0.90 -0.10
C THR A 49 -10.03 0.55 -0.53
N ARG A 50 -11.00 1.28 0.06
CA ARG A 50 -11.88 2.10 -0.76
C ARG A 50 -10.89 2.60 -1.77
N ARG A 51 -10.80 1.94 -2.94
CA ARG A 51 -10.11 2.55 -4.06
C ARG A 51 -10.67 3.96 -3.93
N LYS A 52 -9.84 4.96 -3.59
CA LYS A 52 -10.08 6.26 -4.18
C LYS A 52 -10.15 5.82 -5.60
N ARG A 53 -11.40 5.65 -6.05
CA ARG A 53 -11.73 5.12 -7.35
C ARG A 53 -10.71 5.86 -8.18
N SER A 54 -9.85 5.19 -8.93
CA SER A 54 -9.22 5.90 -10.04
C SER A 54 -10.38 6.70 -10.60
N LEU A 55 -10.34 8.02 -10.41
CA LEU A 55 -11.59 8.78 -10.14
C LEU A 55 -12.51 8.68 -11.38
N CYS A 56 -11.89 8.26 -12.47
CA CYS A 56 -12.45 7.73 -13.69
C CYS A 56 -12.24 6.18 -13.74
N PRO A 57 -13.31 5.37 -13.77
CA PRO A 57 -13.21 3.99 -14.25
C PRO A 57 -12.63 4.01 -15.68
N LYS A 58 -11.89 2.97 -16.08
CA LYS A 58 -11.17 2.96 -17.37
C LYS A 58 -12.08 3.21 -18.58
N GLU A 59 -13.36 2.85 -18.50
CA GLU A 59 -14.34 3.13 -19.56
C GLU A 59 -14.80 4.60 -19.62
N GLN A 60 -14.41 5.42 -18.66
CA GLN A 60 -14.77 6.83 -18.53
C GLN A 60 -13.57 7.78 -18.74
N ILE A 61 -12.39 7.23 -19.04
CA ILE A 61 -11.21 8.00 -19.40
C ILE A 61 -11.40 8.50 -20.82
N ILE A 62 -11.46 9.82 -20.97
CA ILE A 62 -11.58 10.52 -22.24
C ILE A 62 -10.22 11.03 -22.75
N GLY A 63 -9.19 11.07 -21.91
CA GLY A 63 -7.83 11.44 -22.31
C GLY A 63 -6.90 11.79 -21.14
N GLU A 64 -5.78 12.43 -21.46
CA GLU A 64 -4.83 12.92 -20.45
C GLU A 64 -5.23 14.31 -19.96
N CYS A 65 -4.78 14.68 -18.76
CA CYS A 65 -4.94 16.03 -18.26
C CYS A 65 -4.07 17.02 -19.04
N ILE A 66 -4.68 18.02 -19.67
CA ILE A 66 -3.93 19.09 -20.34
C ILE A 66 -3.74 20.23 -19.34
N ALA A 67 -2.49 20.48 -18.95
CA ALA A 67 -2.15 21.47 -17.92
C ALA A 67 -2.89 21.27 -16.58
N GLY A 68 -3.23 20.02 -16.25
CA GLY A 68 -3.98 19.68 -15.03
C GLY A 68 -5.48 19.96 -15.09
N ILE A 69 -6.01 20.26 -16.28
CA ILE A 69 -7.43 20.62 -16.50
C ILE A 69 -8.08 19.59 -17.42
N CYS A 70 -9.35 19.28 -17.13
CA CYS A 70 -10.21 18.42 -17.95
C CYS A 70 -11.42 19.21 -18.49
N PRO A 71 -12.09 18.71 -19.55
CA PRO A 71 -13.35 19.26 -20.05
C PRO A 71 -14.44 19.31 -18.97
N THR A 72 -15.46 20.14 -19.20
CA THR A 72 -16.55 20.35 -18.25
C THR A 72 -17.24 19.02 -17.89
N GLY A 73 -17.38 18.74 -16.60
CA GLY A 73 -17.96 17.49 -16.10
C GLY A 73 -16.93 16.40 -15.75
N PHE A 74 -15.66 16.60 -16.09
CA PHE A 74 -14.55 15.68 -15.78
C PHE A 74 -13.61 16.28 -14.74
N ARG A 75 -12.85 15.43 -14.04
CA ARG A 75 -11.88 15.84 -13.02
C ARG A 75 -10.56 15.12 -13.24
N CYS A 76 -9.46 15.88 -13.22
CA CYS A 76 -8.13 15.31 -13.34
C CYS A 76 -7.78 14.50 -12.08
N ASP A 77 -7.41 13.23 -12.26
CA ASP A 77 -6.94 12.35 -11.18
C ASP A 77 -5.42 12.43 -10.93
N GLY A 78 -4.74 13.32 -11.67
CA GLY A 78 -3.30 13.51 -11.68
C GLY A 78 -2.64 13.11 -12.99
N VAL A 79 -3.28 12.23 -13.77
CA VAL A 79 -2.79 11.80 -15.09
C VAL A 79 -3.91 11.83 -16.13
N ASN A 80 -5.11 11.35 -15.76
CA ASN A 80 -6.20 11.14 -16.69
C ASN A 80 -7.42 12.02 -16.38
N CYS A 81 -8.13 12.33 -17.46
CA CYS A 81 -9.53 12.71 -17.54
C CYS A 81 -10.29 11.48 -18.04
#